data_AF-A0AA43HV32-F1
#
_entry.id   AF-A0AA43HV32-F1
#
_cell.length_a   1.000
_cell.length_b   1.000
_cell.length_c   1.000
_cell.angle_alpha   90.00
_cell.angle_beta   90.00
_cell.angle_gamma   90.00
#
_symmetry.space_group_name_H-M   'P 1'
#
loop_
_entity.id
_entity.type
_entity.pdbx_description
1 polymer ?
#
loop_
_entity_poly.entity_id
_entity_poly.type
_entity_poly.pdbx_seq_one_letter_code
_entity_poly.pdbx_strand_id
1 'polypeptide(L)'
;MRNLDIQGLMNAIREWSDKQFSDGVFDHQRALPITHHLTKEVSELIDILEEVGNGDPSDENWDKVRMEYVDCLMLLLDSASHFGLSAYDLYRGCYIKLEINKKRKWGLPDENGVIEHIRDRERPFAVPEHKTLRKFKL
;
A
#
# COMPACT_ATOMS: atom_id res chain seq x y z
N MET A 1 13.58 -8.87 -21.85
CA MET A 1 12.75 -8.26 -20.81
C MET A 1 13.01 -8.99 -19.52
N ARG A 2 13.35 -8.30 -18.42
CA ARG A 2 13.31 -8.93 -17.09
C ARG A 2 11.85 -9.31 -16.82
N ASN A 3 11.58 -10.53 -16.37
CA ASN A 3 10.26 -10.88 -15.84
C ASN A 3 10.04 -9.98 -14.62
N LEU A 4 9.22 -8.94 -14.78
CA LEU A 4 8.84 -8.02 -13.72
C LEU A 4 7.70 -8.68 -12.94
N ASP A 5 8.04 -9.58 -12.03
CA ASP A 5 7.11 -9.92 -10.96
C ASP A 5 7.13 -8.82 -9.88
N ILE A 6 6.08 -8.75 -9.06
CA ILE A 6 5.95 -7.72 -8.02
C ILE A 6 7.07 -7.82 -6.98
N GLN A 7 7.60 -9.03 -6.71
CA GLN A 7 8.70 -9.18 -5.76
C GLN A 7 10.00 -8.58 -6.31
N GLY A 8 10.28 -8.76 -7.60
CA GLY A 8 11.39 -8.15 -8.31
C GLY A 8 11.28 -6.63 -8.34
N LEU A 9 10.07 -6.10 -8.57
CA LEU A 9 9.79 -4.66 -8.48
C LEU A 9 10.03 -4.13 -7.06
N MET A 10 9.48 -4.78 -6.02
CA MET A 10 9.72 -4.41 -4.61
C MET A 10 11.20 -4.37 -4.26
N ASN A 11 11.97 -5.37 -4.70
CA ASN A 11 13.41 -5.42 -4.46
C ASN A 11 14.14 -4.27 -5.17
N ALA A 12 13.79 -3.99 -6.41
CA ALA A 12 14.40 -2.91 -7.19
C ALA A 12 14.10 -1.52 -6.59
N ILE A 13 12.86 -1.28 -6.13
CA ILE A 13 12.46 -0.05 -5.46
C ILE A 13 13.27 0.14 -4.17
N ARG A 14 13.31 -0.87 -3.30
CA ARG A 14 14.08 -0.82 -2.06
C ARG A 14 15.57 -0.58 -2.32
N GLU A 15 16.18 -1.33 -3.24
CA GLU A 15 17.59 -1.17 -3.58
C GLU A 15 17.92 0.24 -4.09
N TRP A 16 17.02 0.84 -4.86
CA TRP A 16 17.16 2.22 -5.30
C TRP A 16 17.00 3.20 -4.13
N SER A 17 15.97 3.03 -3.31
CA SER A 17 15.67 3.97 -2.21
C SER A 17 16.73 3.91 -1.11
N ASP A 18 17.26 2.73 -0.77
CA ASP A 18 18.38 2.57 0.16
C ASP A 18 19.61 3.34 -0.34
N LYS A 19 19.92 3.25 -1.64
CA LYS A 19 21.03 3.99 -2.24
C LYS A 19 20.82 5.50 -2.20
N GLN A 20 19.60 5.99 -2.36
CA GLN A 20 19.32 7.42 -2.37
C GLN A 20 19.27 8.03 -0.98
N PHE A 21 18.71 7.30 -0.01
CA PHE A 21 18.28 7.88 1.26
C PHE A 21 18.94 7.23 2.49
N SER A 22 19.85 6.27 2.30
CA SER A 22 20.49 5.51 3.38
C SER A 22 21.88 5.01 3.05
N ASP A 23 22.58 5.65 2.10
CA ASP A 23 23.93 5.27 1.66
C ASP A 23 24.06 3.78 1.23
N GLY A 24 22.95 3.19 0.75
CA GLY A 24 22.87 1.78 0.36
C GLY A 24 22.70 0.81 1.53
N VAL A 25 22.48 1.30 2.76
CA VAL A 25 22.24 0.50 3.96
C VAL A 25 20.76 0.29 4.15
N PHE A 26 20.35 -0.98 4.22
CA PHE A 26 18.99 -1.34 4.54
C PHE A 26 18.64 -1.01 6.01
N ASP A 27 17.53 -0.30 6.22
CA ASP A 27 17.04 0.09 7.55
C ASP A 27 15.53 -0.10 7.72
N HIS A 28 15.14 -1.06 8.56
CA HIS A 28 13.75 -1.33 8.89
C HIS A 28 12.99 -0.12 9.44
N GLN A 29 13.67 0.84 10.07
CA GLN A 29 13.03 2.03 10.63
C GLN A 29 12.47 2.96 9.55
N ARG A 30 12.90 2.81 8.29
CA ARG A 30 12.41 3.61 7.15
C ARG A 30 10.98 3.31 6.74
N ALA A 31 10.41 2.17 7.13
CA ALA A 31 9.02 1.85 6.81
C ALA A 31 8.04 2.95 7.27
N LEU A 32 8.25 3.52 8.47
CA LEU A 32 7.41 4.58 9.00
C LEU A 32 7.51 5.91 8.21
N PRO A 33 8.70 6.52 8.01
CA PRO A 33 8.81 7.74 7.23
C PRO A 33 8.41 7.56 5.76
N ILE A 34 8.63 6.39 5.14
CA ILE A 34 8.10 6.10 3.79
C ILE A 34 6.56 6.10 3.81
N THR A 35 5.94 5.55 4.85
CA THR A 35 4.47 5.59 5.00
C THR A 35 3.93 7.00 5.22
N HIS A 36 4.67 7.86 5.93
CA HIS A 36 4.34 9.29 6.00
C HIS A 36 4.46 9.99 4.64
N HIS A 37 5.42 9.57 3.80
CA HIS A 37 5.51 10.05 2.43
C HIS A 37 4.32 9.61 1.59
N LEU A 38 3.89 8.34 1.74
CA LEU A 38 2.69 7.82 1.08
C LEU A 38 1.44 8.65 1.40
N THR A 39 1.31 9.22 2.61
CA THR A 39 0.20 10.15 2.92
C THR A 39 0.20 11.39 2.02
N LYS A 40 1.39 11.90 1.65
CA LYS A 40 1.50 13.04 0.74
C LYS A 40 1.10 12.66 -0.69
N GLU A 41 1.62 11.55 -1.21
CA GLU A 41 1.25 11.07 -2.56
C GLU A 41 -0.25 10.75 -2.67
N VAL A 42 -0.88 10.29 -1.58
CA VAL A 42 -2.34 10.11 -1.56
C VAL A 42 -3.08 11.45 -1.63
N SER A 43 -2.56 12.52 -1.00
CA SER A 43 -3.11 13.86 -1.15
C SER A 43 -2.94 14.39 -2.58
N GLU A 44 -1.78 14.19 -3.20
CA GLU A 44 -1.51 14.58 -4.59
C GLU A 44 -2.46 13.82 -5.57
N LEU A 45 -2.69 12.52 -5.31
CA LEU A 45 -3.70 11.74 -6.04
C LEU A 45 -5.13 12.26 -5.85
N ILE A 46 -5.52 12.71 -4.66
CA ILE A 46 -6.84 13.30 -4.42
C ILE A 46 -6.97 14.61 -5.19
N ASP A 47 -5.98 15.49 -5.10
CA ASP A 47 -5.97 16.79 -5.76
C ASP A 47 -6.13 16.64 -7.28
N ILE A 48 -5.40 15.70 -7.92
CA ILE A 48 -5.52 15.48 -9.37
C ILE A 48 -6.88 14.88 -9.76
N LEU A 49 -7.47 14.02 -8.93
CA LEU A 49 -8.80 13.45 -9.20
C LEU A 49 -9.91 14.50 -9.07
N GLU A 50 -9.75 15.45 -8.15
CA GLU A 50 -10.63 16.62 -8.01
C GLU A 50 -10.47 17.58 -9.20
N GLU A 51 -9.24 17.86 -9.64
CA GLU A 51 -8.94 18.72 -10.80
C GLU A 51 -9.53 18.17 -12.10
N VAL A 52 -9.32 16.88 -12.37
CA VAL A 52 -9.78 16.19 -13.59
C VAL A 52 -11.31 15.98 -13.58
N GLY A 53 -11.97 16.21 -12.44
CA GLY A 53 -13.43 16.18 -12.34
C GLY A 53 -14.02 14.80 -12.61
N ASN A 54 -13.59 13.77 -11.87
CA ASN A 54 -14.16 12.41 -11.88
C ASN A 54 -14.37 11.73 -13.26
N GLY A 55 -13.80 12.22 -14.37
CA GLY A 55 -14.09 11.59 -15.67
C GLY A 55 -13.72 12.29 -16.97
N ASP A 56 -12.71 13.17 -17.04
CA ASP A 56 -12.11 13.53 -18.34
C ASP A 56 -10.88 12.66 -18.63
N PRO A 57 -11.02 11.52 -19.33
CA PRO A 57 -9.93 10.59 -19.63
C PRO A 57 -9.10 11.07 -20.84
N SER A 58 -8.88 12.37 -21.01
CA SER A 58 -7.93 12.86 -22.00
C SER A 58 -6.55 12.22 -21.77
N ASP A 59 -5.78 11.98 -22.83
CA ASP A 59 -4.47 11.32 -22.72
C ASP A 59 -3.54 12.05 -21.73
N GLU A 60 -3.63 13.39 -21.65
CA GLU A 60 -2.88 14.20 -20.70
C GLU A 60 -3.29 13.95 -19.24
N ASN A 61 -4.60 13.93 -18.96
CA ASN A 61 -5.11 13.69 -17.60
C ASN A 61 -4.89 12.24 -17.15
N TRP A 62 -4.98 11.30 -18.09
CA TRP A 62 -4.71 9.89 -17.82
C TRP A 62 -3.29 9.67 -17.34
N ASP A 63 -2.31 10.28 -18.00
CA ASP A 63 -0.91 10.14 -17.63
C ASP A 63 -0.61 10.76 -16.26
N LYS A 64 -1.18 11.94 -15.94
CA LYS A 64 -1.05 12.57 -14.62
C LYS A 64 -1.61 11.67 -13.52
N VAL A 65 -2.88 11.27 -13.64
CA VAL A 65 -3.55 10.39 -12.65
C VAL A 65 -2.79 9.06 -12.51
N ARG A 66 -2.33 8.47 -13.63
CA ARG A 66 -1.57 7.22 -13.60
C ARG A 66 -0.28 7.35 -12.80
N MET A 67 0.45 8.46 -12.93
CA MET A 67 1.71 8.64 -12.20
C MET A 67 1.49 8.73 -10.69
N GLU A 68 0.46 9.46 -10.24
CA GLU A 68 0.13 9.53 -8.81
C GLU A 68 -0.26 8.16 -8.21
N TYR A 69 -0.96 7.32 -8.98
CA TYR A 69 -1.20 5.92 -8.59
C TYR A 69 0.10 5.11 -8.50
N VAL A 70 1.05 5.34 -9.41
CA VAL A 70 2.35 4.66 -9.43
C VAL A 70 3.19 5.10 -8.24
N ASP A 71 3.23 6.39 -7.90
CA ASP A 71 3.95 6.90 -6.74
C ASP A 71 3.41 6.32 -5.43
N CYS A 72 2.07 6.29 -5.29
CA CYS A 72 1.41 5.58 -4.18
C CYS A 72 1.81 4.10 -4.11
N LEU A 73 1.79 3.39 -5.24
CA LEU A 73 2.16 1.98 -5.28
C LEU A 73 3.63 1.78 -4.93
N MET A 74 4.53 2.61 -5.47
CA MET A 74 5.96 2.51 -5.22
C MET A 74 6.28 2.70 -3.74
N LEU A 75 5.71 3.71 -3.09
CA LEU A 75 5.93 3.94 -1.65
C LEU A 75 5.29 2.85 -0.77
N LEU A 76 4.14 2.32 -1.15
CA LEU A 76 3.52 1.19 -0.43
C LEU A 76 4.41 -0.06 -0.48
N LEU A 77 4.94 -0.38 -1.67
CA LEU A 77 5.85 -1.50 -1.89
C LEU A 77 7.18 -1.30 -1.15
N ASP A 78 7.74 -0.08 -1.17
CA ASP A 78 8.99 0.24 -0.48
C ASP A 78 8.84 0.13 1.04
N SER A 79 7.77 0.72 1.58
CA SER A 79 7.44 0.64 3.01
C SER A 79 7.25 -0.81 3.46
N ALA A 80 6.50 -1.61 2.70
CA ALA A 80 6.27 -3.02 2.99
C ALA A 80 7.59 -3.82 2.99
N SER A 81 8.47 -3.56 2.02
CA SER A 81 9.79 -4.19 1.91
C SER A 81 10.67 -3.86 3.12
N HIS A 82 10.70 -2.59 3.54
CA HIS A 82 11.41 -2.15 4.75
C HIS A 82 10.80 -2.72 6.04
N PHE A 83 9.50 -2.96 6.09
CA PHE A 83 8.86 -3.64 7.21
C PHE A 83 9.14 -5.16 7.22
N GLY A 84 9.65 -5.72 6.12
CA GLY A 84 9.97 -7.13 5.96
C GLY A 84 8.81 -8.00 5.47
N LEU A 85 7.87 -7.40 4.72
CA LEU A 85 6.82 -8.12 4.00
C LEU A 85 7.25 -8.44 2.56
N SER A 86 6.90 -9.64 2.11
CA SER A 86 7.06 -10.04 0.71
C SER A 86 5.84 -9.68 -0.14
N ALA A 87 5.99 -9.71 -1.46
CA ALA A 87 4.87 -9.59 -2.39
C ALA A 87 3.81 -10.68 -2.13
N TYR A 88 4.24 -11.89 -1.75
CA TYR A 88 3.34 -12.98 -1.38
C TYR A 88 2.53 -12.67 -0.12
N ASP A 89 3.14 -12.05 0.89
CA ASP A 89 2.44 -11.64 2.11
C ASP A 89 1.35 -10.61 1.81
N LEU A 90 1.64 -9.62 0.97
CA LEU A 90 0.67 -8.62 0.52
C LEU A 90 -0.46 -9.27 -0.28
N TYR A 91 -0.12 -10.10 -1.28
CA TYR A 91 -1.09 -10.81 -2.11
C TYR A 91 -2.03 -11.68 -1.27
N ARG A 92 -1.48 -12.51 -0.37
CA ARG A 92 -2.27 -13.34 0.55
C ARG A 92 -3.14 -12.48 1.47
N GLY A 93 -2.59 -11.39 2.00
CA GLY A 93 -3.30 -10.41 2.82
C GLY A 93 -4.53 -9.83 2.10
N CYS A 94 -4.40 -9.48 0.82
CA CYS A 94 -5.50 -9.00 -0.01
C CYS A 94 -6.63 -10.02 -0.13
N TYR A 95 -6.35 -11.30 -0.40
CA TYR A 95 -7.40 -12.34 -0.46
C TYR A 95 -8.12 -12.51 0.88
N ILE A 96 -7.37 -12.62 1.98
CA ILE A 96 -7.95 -12.75 3.32
C ILE A 96 -8.83 -11.55 3.62
N LYS A 97 -8.34 -10.33 3.35
CA LYS A 97 -9.07 -9.10 3.63
C LYS A 97 -10.31 -8.95 2.74
N LEU A 98 -10.24 -9.37 1.48
CA LEU A 98 -11.38 -9.39 0.57
C LEU A 98 -12.50 -10.31 1.07
N GLU A 99 -12.17 -11.53 1.49
CA GLU A 99 -13.16 -12.47 2.05
C GLU A 99 -13.78 -11.97 3.35
N ILE A 100 -13.03 -11.24 4.18
CA ILE A 100 -13.57 -10.52 5.34
C ILE A 100 -14.53 -9.43 4.89
N ASN A 101 -14.12 -8.59 3.92
CA ASN A 101 -14.91 -7.46 3.45
C ASN A 101 -16.24 -7.90 2.81
N LYS A 102 -16.27 -9.02 2.08
CA LYS A 102 -17.50 -9.62 1.52
C LYS A 102 -18.55 -10.00 2.58
N LYS A 103 -18.12 -10.25 3.83
CA LYS A 103 -19.00 -10.67 4.93
C LYS A 103 -19.46 -9.50 5.81
N ARG A 104 -18.92 -8.29 5.60
CA ARG A 104 -19.25 -7.11 6.40
C ARG A 104 -20.59 -6.52 5.99
N LYS A 105 -21.20 -5.80 6.92
CA LYS A 105 -22.29 -4.85 6.65
C LYS A 105 -21.68 -3.47 6.42
N TRP A 106 -22.17 -2.77 5.41
CA TRP A 106 -21.67 -1.46 4.99
C TRP A 106 -22.69 -0.37 5.33
N GLY A 107 -22.20 0.80 5.71
CA GLY A 107 -23.02 1.98 6.04
C GLY A 107 -23.45 2.76 4.80
N LEU A 108 -23.80 4.03 5.02
CA LEU A 108 -24.01 5.02 3.96
C LEU A 108 -22.70 5.79 3.70
N PRO A 109 -22.49 6.33 2.49
CA PRO A 109 -21.35 7.20 2.21
C PRO A 109 -21.37 8.46 3.08
N ASP A 110 -20.19 8.95 3.45
CA ASP A 110 -20.01 10.26 4.08
C ASP A 110 -19.96 11.42 3.06
N GLU A 111 -19.59 12.62 3.51
CA GLU A 111 -19.49 13.83 2.68
C GLU A 111 -18.44 13.72 1.56
N ASN A 112 -17.46 12.82 1.70
CA ASN A 112 -16.44 12.54 0.69
C ASN A 112 -16.77 11.27 -0.11
N GLY A 113 -17.98 10.70 0.05
CA GLY A 113 -18.38 9.46 -0.61
C GLY A 113 -17.80 8.18 -0.01
N VAL A 114 -17.09 8.25 1.13
CA VAL A 114 -16.44 7.10 1.76
C VAL A 114 -17.49 6.23 2.45
N ILE A 115 -17.53 4.95 2.08
CA ILE A 115 -18.43 3.96 2.70
C ILE A 115 -17.65 3.13 3.71
N GLU A 116 -17.90 3.35 5.00
CA GLU A 116 -17.34 2.54 6.06
C GLU A 116 -18.19 1.29 6.38
N HIS A 117 -17.55 0.27 6.96
CA HIS A 117 -18.27 -0.88 7.50
C HIS A 117 -18.84 -0.57 8.88
N ILE A 118 -20.04 -1.08 9.16
CA ILE A 118 -20.67 -0.93 10.47
C ILE A 118 -19.86 -1.72 11.49
N ARG A 119 -19.30 -1.03 12.49
CA ARG A 119 -18.55 -1.64 13.57
C ARG A 119 -19.54 -2.13 14.62
N ASP A 120 -19.79 -3.44 14.67
CA ASP A 120 -20.47 -4.03 15.81
C ASP A 120 -19.57 -3.80 17.04
N ARG A 121 -20.14 -3.29 18.13
CA ARG A 121 -19.43 -3.06 19.40
C ARG A 121 -19.07 -4.40 20.06
N GLU A 122 -18.31 -5.30 19.43
CA GLU A 122 -17.80 -6.49 20.11
C GLU A 122 -16.57 -7.13 19.43
N ARG A 123 -15.49 -7.16 20.23
CA ARG A 123 -14.18 -7.83 20.13
C ARG A 123 -13.05 -7.17 19.32
N PRO A 124 -11.88 -6.91 19.95
CA PRO A 124 -10.64 -6.68 19.21
C PRO A 124 -10.30 -7.92 18.38
N PHE A 125 -9.82 -7.69 17.17
CA PHE A 125 -9.44 -8.71 16.19
C PHE A 125 -8.50 -9.77 16.81
N ALA A 126 -8.94 -11.03 16.83
CA ALA A 126 -8.04 -12.16 16.94
C ALA A 126 -7.52 -12.48 15.53
N VAL A 127 -6.26 -12.14 15.25
CA VAL A 127 -5.54 -12.75 14.13
C VAL A 127 -5.43 -14.24 14.47
N PRO A 128 -5.82 -15.17 13.58
CA PRO A 128 -5.63 -16.60 13.84
C PRO A 128 -4.16 -16.85 14.20
N GLU A 129 -3.90 -17.39 15.39
CA GLU A 129 -2.54 -17.73 15.82
C GLU A 129 -1.88 -18.64 14.79
N HIS A 130 -0.86 -18.14 14.10
CA HIS A 130 0.04 -18.98 13.34
C HIS A 130 1.36 -19.11 14.10
N LYS A 131 1.65 -20.35 14.51
CA LYS A 131 2.87 -20.75 15.22
C LYS A 131 4.09 -20.11 14.58
N THR A 132 4.82 -19.35 15.40
CA THR A 132 6.02 -18.58 15.07
C THR A 132 7.07 -19.49 14.39
N LEU A 133 7.30 -19.31 13.09
CA LEU A 133 8.55 -19.72 12.44
C LEU A 133 9.40 -18.47 12.19
N ARG A 134 9.90 -17.88 13.28
CA ARG A 134 11.05 -16.97 13.24
C ARG A 134 12.02 -17.39 14.34
N LYS A 135 12.82 -18.41 14.05
CA LYS A 135 14.14 -18.55 14.68
C LYS A 135 15.09 -17.70 13.84
N PHE A 136 15.22 -16.42 14.19
CA PHE A 136 16.42 -15.68 13.81
C PHE A 136 17.56 -16.27 14.64
N LYS A 137 18.49 -16.97 13.99
CA LYS A 137 19.83 -17.12 14.52
C LYS A 137 20.58 -15.85 14.13
N LEU A 138 21.08 -15.14 15.14
CA LEU A 138 22.19 -14.18 15.02
C LEU A 138 23.42 -14.89 14.45
#